data_AF-A0A3G6YIL9-F1
#
_entry.id   AF-A0A3G6YIL9-F1
#
_cell.length_a   1.000
_cell.length_b   1.000
_cell.length_c   1.000
_cell.angle_alpha   90.00
_cell.angle_beta   90.00
_cell.angle_gamma   90.00
#
_symmetry.space_group_name_H-M   'P 1'
#
loop_
_entity.id
_entity.type
_entity.pdbx_description
1 polymer ?
#
loop_
_entity_poly.entity_id
_entity_poly.type
_entity_poly.pdbx_seq_one_letter_code
_entity_poly.pdbx_strand_id
1 'polypeptide(L)'
;MLFDVLAYDALDNIESIDFTVTMKDKNSKLIGRDQVTADEFNFVGGKTYGRFFIEGEKACDAFGENLNISKAIVKHNDGAKSEDIVKTQKLKVDDFKPMKIVIGGK
;
A
#
# COMPACT_ATOMS: atom_id res chain seq x y z
N MET A 1 6.42 7.93 3.74
CA MET A 1 5.14 8.00 3.00
C MET A 1 4.17 6.98 3.59
N LEU A 2 2.91 7.37 3.75
CA LEU A 2 1.86 6.53 4.35
C LEU A 2 0.94 5.98 3.25
N PHE A 3 0.55 4.71 3.38
CA PHE A 3 -0.39 4.04 2.49
C PHE A 3 -1.52 3.42 3.29
N ASP A 4 -2.75 3.64 2.83
CA ASP A 4 -3.93 2.98 3.37
C ASP A 4 -4.24 1.71 2.55
N VAL A 5 -4.57 0.65 3.27
CA VAL A 5 -5.05 -0.62 2.71
C VAL A 5 -6.54 -0.71 3.02
N LEU A 6 -7.35 -0.95 1.99
CA LEU A 6 -8.79 -1.12 2.11
C LEU A 6 -9.24 -2.44 1.46
N ALA A 7 -9.98 -3.24 2.20
CA ALA A 7 -10.74 -4.36 1.65
C ALA A 7 -12.24 -4.17 1.88
N TYR A 8 -13.05 -4.57 0.89
CA TYR A 8 -14.51 -4.47 0.93
C TYR A 8 -15.18 -5.61 1.72
N ASP A 9 -14.39 -6.57 2.19
CA ASP A 9 -14.81 -7.69 3.02
C ASP A 9 -13.87 -7.82 4.24
N ALA A 10 -14.29 -8.65 5.20
CA ALA A 10 -13.47 -9.00 6.35
C ALA A 10 -12.24 -9.83 5.93
N LEU A 11 -11.08 -9.58 6.55
CA LEU A 11 -9.83 -10.29 6.30
C LEU A 11 -9.53 -11.32 7.41
N ASP A 12 -10.54 -12.05 7.86
CA ASP A 12 -10.54 -12.82 9.11
C ASP A 12 -9.43 -13.89 9.23
N ASN A 13 -8.88 -14.35 8.10
CA ASN A 13 -7.82 -15.36 8.04
C ASN A 13 -6.48 -14.81 7.53
N ILE A 14 -6.33 -13.50 7.35
CA ILE A 14 -5.07 -12.90 6.90
C ILE A 14 -4.19 -12.59 8.11
N GLU A 15 -2.95 -13.05 8.06
CA GLU A 15 -1.89 -12.71 9.02
C GLU A 15 -1.30 -11.35 8.67
N SER A 16 -0.83 -11.23 7.43
CA SER A 16 -0.17 -10.04 6.94
C SER A 16 -0.21 -9.97 5.42
N ILE A 17 0.09 -8.80 4.88
CA ILE A 17 0.36 -8.59 3.46
C ILE A 17 1.75 -7.98 3.32
N ASP A 18 2.66 -8.72 2.67
CA ASP A 18 4.00 -8.24 2.36
C ASP A 18 3.99 -7.55 0.99
N PHE A 19 4.16 -6.24 0.97
CA PHE A 19 4.26 -5.43 -0.23
C PHE A 19 5.72 -5.25 -0.65
N THR A 20 6.00 -5.45 -1.93
CA THR A 20 7.25 -4.98 -2.56
C THR A 20 6.95 -3.71 -3.33
N VAL A 21 7.58 -2.61 -2.92
CA VAL A 21 7.40 -1.29 -3.51
C VAL A 21 8.63 -0.92 -4.31
N THR A 22 8.41 -0.37 -5.50
CA THR A 22 9.44 0.14 -6.38
C THR A 22 9.33 1.66 -6.43
N MET A 23 10.45 2.35 -6.24
CA MET A 23 10.56 3.81 -6.19
C MET A 23 11.25 4.31 -7.44
N LYS A 24 10.67 5.30 -8.11
CA LYS A 24 11.27 5.99 -9.25
C LYS A 24 11.45 7.48 -8.97
N ASP A 25 12.50 8.08 -9.53
CA ASP A 25 12.66 9.54 -9.53
C ASP A 25 11.70 10.21 -10.51
N LYS A 26 11.70 11.55 -10.56
CA LYS A 26 10.89 12.35 -11.49
C LYS A 26 11.13 12.04 -12.98
N ASN A 27 12.26 11.43 -13.33
CA ASN A 27 12.61 11.03 -14.69
C ASN A 27 12.26 9.55 -14.96
N SER A 28 11.43 8.94 -14.09
CA SER A 28 11.06 7.52 -14.15
C SER A 28 12.22 6.53 -13.99
N LYS A 29 13.39 6.97 -13.52
CA LYS A 29 14.52 6.08 -13.24
C LYS A 29 14.28 5.36 -11.91
N LEU A 30 14.44 4.04 -11.88
CA LEU A 30 14.39 3.27 -10.64
C LEU A 30 15.51 3.71 -9.70
N ILE A 31 15.14 4.19 -8.51
CA ILE A 31 16.07 4.66 -7.47
C ILE A 31 16.07 3.76 -6.24
N GLY A 32 15.05 2.91 -6.07
CA GLY A 32 14.99 2.01 -4.93
C GLY A 32 13.92 0.93 -5.04
N ARG A 33 14.05 -0.05 -4.16
CA ARG A 33 13.02 -1.02 -3.82
C ARG A 33 12.95 -1.12 -2.31
N ASP A 34 11.75 -1.33 -1.80
CA ASP A 34 11.52 -1.58 -0.38
C ASP A 34 10.52 -2.72 -0.19
N GLN A 35 10.60 -3.39 0.95
CA GLN A 35 9.66 -4.42 1.35
C GLN A 35 9.05 -4.03 2.69
N VAL A 36 7.73 -3.92 2.70
CA VAL A 36 6.96 -3.46 3.85
C VAL A 36 5.82 -4.43 4.12
N THR A 37 5.49 -4.61 5.38
CA THR A 37 4.44 -5.53 5.82
C THR A 37 3.30 -4.72 6.44
N ALA A 38 2.06 -5.03 6.06
CA ALA A 38 0.87 -4.61 6.78
C ALA A 38 0.30 -5.83 7.50
N ASP A 39 0.23 -5.78 8.82
CA ASP A 39 -0.24 -6.86 9.72
C ASP A 39 -1.31 -6.36 10.71
N GLU A 40 -1.39 -5.05 10.93
CA GLU A 40 -2.45 -4.43 11.73
C GLU A 40 -3.67 -4.08 10.87
N PHE A 41 -4.74 -4.87 11.01
CA PHE A 41 -6.01 -4.68 10.32
C PHE A 41 -7.16 -4.44 11.30
N ASN A 42 -8.03 -3.48 10.98
CA ASN A 42 -9.23 -3.15 11.73
C ASN A 42 -10.47 -3.34 10.86
N PHE A 43 -11.51 -3.99 11.40
CA PHE A 43 -12.77 -4.17 10.70
C PHE A 43 -13.85 -3.22 11.24
N VAL A 44 -14.33 -2.31 10.39
CA VAL A 44 -15.34 -1.30 10.76
C VAL A 44 -16.31 -1.12 9.61
N GLY A 45 -17.62 -1.19 9.89
CA GLY A 45 -18.66 -0.86 8.90
C GLY A 45 -18.64 -1.75 7.64
N GLY A 46 -18.31 -3.04 7.78
CA GLY A 46 -18.26 -3.97 6.66
C GLY A 46 -16.97 -3.90 5.82
N LYS A 47 -15.97 -3.14 6.26
CA LYS A 47 -14.71 -2.94 5.54
C LYS A 47 -13.52 -3.20 6.46
N THR A 48 -12.46 -3.76 5.89
CA THR A 48 -11.18 -3.90 6.58
C THR A 48 -10.22 -2.78 6.19
N TYR A 49 -9.59 -2.17 7.17
CA TYR A 49 -8.63 -1.09 7.02
C TYR A 49 -7.30 -1.50 7.62
N GLY A 50 -6.21 -1.29 6.89
CA GLY A 50 -4.84 -1.43 7.38
C GLY A 50 -3.97 -0.29 6.87
N ARG A 51 -2.73 -0.20 7.35
CA ARG A 51 -1.77 0.81 6.90
C ARG A 51 -0.37 0.26 6.89
N PHE A 52 0.49 0.85 6.06
CA PHE A 52 1.93 0.67 6.16
C PHE A 52 2.65 1.97 5.78
N PHE A 53 3.92 2.06 6.17
CA PHE A 53 4.76 3.23 5.93
C PHE A 53 6.04 2.82 5.21
N ILE A 54 6.48 3.68 4.29
CA ILE A 54 7.80 3.58 3.65
C ILE A 54 8.64 4.76 4.13
N GLU A 55 9.83 4.49 4.66
CA GLU A 55 10.72 5.49 5.22
C GLU A 55 12.10 5.49 4.53
N GLY A 56 12.84 6.59 4.66
CA GLY A 56 14.22 6.72 4.18
C GLY A 56 14.42 7.75 3.06
N GLU A 57 15.69 8.11 2.83
CA GLU A 57 16.07 9.15 1.86
C GLU A 57 15.55 8.86 0.45
N LYS A 58 15.59 7.60 0.01
CA LYS A 58 15.06 7.18 -1.30
C LYS A 58 13.56 7.38 -1.44
N ALA A 59 12.82 7.32 -0.34
CA ALA A 59 11.38 7.60 -0.33
C ALA A 59 11.13 9.12 -0.43
N CYS A 60 12.03 9.96 0.07
CA CYS A 60 11.98 11.41 -0.13
C CYS A 60 12.33 11.78 -1.58
N ASP A 61 13.36 11.15 -2.14
CA ASP A 61 13.82 11.35 -3.52
C ASP A 61 12.81 10.81 -4.55
N ALA A 62 12.06 9.78 -4.17
CA ALA A 62 10.86 9.37 -4.87
C ALA A 62 9.81 10.45 -4.68
N PHE A 63 9.75 11.39 -5.62
CA PHE A 63 8.64 12.34 -5.72
C PHE A 63 7.36 11.54 -5.59
N GLY A 64 6.55 11.78 -4.54
CA GLY A 64 5.61 10.79 -3.98
C GLY A 64 4.62 10.13 -4.94
N GLU A 65 4.52 10.63 -6.17
CA GLU A 65 3.74 10.10 -7.29
C GLU A 65 4.39 8.89 -8.00
N ASN A 66 5.66 8.59 -7.76
CA ASN A 66 6.43 7.60 -8.54
C ASN A 66 6.72 6.29 -7.76
N LEU A 67 5.70 5.81 -7.06
CA LEU A 67 5.72 4.56 -6.32
C LEU A 67 4.85 3.53 -7.03
N ASN A 68 5.34 2.29 -7.10
CA ASN A 68 4.57 1.21 -7.68
C ASN A 68 4.72 -0.06 -6.83
N ILE A 69 3.58 -0.68 -6.49
CA ILE A 69 3.54 -1.99 -5.84
C ILE A 69 3.78 -3.05 -6.92
N SER A 70 4.96 -3.66 -6.92
CA SER A 70 5.31 -4.70 -7.90
C SER A 70 4.91 -6.10 -7.45
N LYS A 71 4.65 -6.28 -6.16
CA LYS A 71 4.27 -7.55 -5.55
C LYS A 71 3.50 -7.28 -4.26
N ALA A 72 2.50 -8.10 -3.97
CA ALA A 72 1.81 -8.09 -2.69
C ALA A 72 1.45 -9.53 -2.31
N ILE A 73 2.12 -10.08 -1.30
CA ILE A 73 1.92 -11.46 -0.86
C ILE A 73 1.03 -11.48 0.37
N VAL A 74 -0.14 -12.08 0.25
CA VAL A 74 -1.02 -12.36 1.38
C VAL A 74 -0.54 -13.61 2.11
N LYS A 75 -0.34 -13.50 3.42
CA LYS A 75 -0.10 -14.63 4.33
C LYS A 75 -1.35 -14.90 5.14
N HIS A 76 -1.62 -16.18 5.39
CA HIS A 76 -2.84 -16.61 6.06
C HIS A 76 -2.51 -17.30 7.38
N ASN A 77 -3.31 -17.01 8.41
CA ASN A 77 -3.20 -17.61 9.74
C ASN A 77 -3.72 -19.05 9.81
N ASP A 78 -4.49 -19.49 8.81
CA ASP A 78 -5.12 -20.81 8.74
C ASP A 78 -4.29 -21.86 7.97
N GLY A 79 -3.06 -21.51 7.58
CA GLY A 79 -2.18 -22.37 6.80
C GLY A 79 -2.52 -22.45 5.31
N ALA A 80 -3.46 -21.65 4.82
CA ALA A 80 -3.68 -21.49 3.40
C ALA A 80 -2.41 -20.98 2.70
N LYS A 81 -2.22 -21.42 1.44
CA LYS A 81 -1.04 -21.02 0.66
C LYS A 81 -1.04 -19.52 0.44
N SER A 82 0.13 -18.91 0.59
CA SER A 82 0.30 -17.49 0.29
C SER A 82 -0.01 -17.18 -1.18
N GLU A 83 -0.66 -16.06 -1.42
CA GLU A 83 -1.09 -15.60 -2.75
C GLU A 83 -0.44 -14.27 -3.13
N ASP A 84 -0.02 -14.13 -4.39
CA ASP A 84 0.40 -12.85 -4.97
C ASP A 84 -0.77 -12.11 -5.61
N ILE A 85 -1.37 -11.18 -4.87
CA ILE A 85 -2.60 -10.50 -5.28
C ILE A 85 -2.40 -9.45 -6.37
N VAL A 86 -1.14 -9.10 -6.68
CA VAL A 86 -0.81 -8.30 -7.88
C VAL A 86 -0.98 -9.17 -9.12
N LYS A 87 -0.44 -10.40 -9.10
CA LYS A 87 -0.52 -11.33 -10.23
C LYS A 87 -1.94 -11.81 -10.50
N THR A 88 -2.73 -12.02 -9.45
CA THR A 88 -4.13 -12.43 -9.58
C THR A 88 -5.09 -11.25 -9.80
N GLN A 89 -4.57 -10.03 -9.96
CA GLN A 89 -5.34 -8.81 -10.24
C GLN A 89 -6.40 -8.49 -9.16
N LYS A 90 -6.20 -8.96 -7.93
CA LYS A 90 -7.04 -8.66 -6.78
C LYS A 90 -6.64 -7.36 -6.08
N LEU A 91 -5.43 -6.86 -6.32
CA LEU A 91 -4.99 -5.55 -5.84
C LEU A 91 -5.43 -4.44 -6.80
N LYS A 92 -6.17 -3.46 -6.27
CA LYS A 92 -6.41 -2.17 -6.91
C LYS A 92 -5.58 -1.10 -6.19
N VAL A 93 -4.76 -0.38 -6.94
CA VAL A 93 -4.01 0.79 -6.43
C VAL A 93 -4.75 2.05 -6.86
N ASP A 94 -5.02 2.94 -5.92
CA ASP A 94 -5.64 4.24 -6.16
C ASP A 94 -4.61 5.34 -5.91
N ASP A 95 -4.24 6.08 -6.96
CA ASP A 95 -3.35 7.26 -6.88
C ASP A 95 -4.23 8.51 -6.74
N PHE A 96 -4.91 8.62 -5.61
CA PHE A 96 -5.78 9.75 -5.35
C PHE A 96 -4.95 11.02 -5.13
N LYS A 97 -5.09 11.99 -6.02
CA LYS A 97 -4.49 13.32 -5.89
C LYS A 97 -5.50 14.29 -5.26
N PRO A 98 -5.43 14.56 -3.94
CA PRO A 98 -6.40 15.41 -3.28
C PRO A 98 -6.37 16.83 -3.84
N MET A 99 -7.55 17.43 -4.03
CA MET A 99 -7.64 18.87 -4.30
C MET A 99 -7.22 19.66 -3.05
N LYS A 100 -6.39 20.68 -3.25
CA LYS A 100 -6.01 21.60 -2.18
C LYS A 100 -7.24 22.39 -1.70
N ILE A 101 -7.66 22.16 -0.46
CA ILE A 101 -8.71 22.96 0.18
C ILE A 101 -8.08 24.27 0.67
N VAL A 102 -8.58 25.42 0.20
CA VAL A 102 -8.19 26.75 0.67
C VAL A 102 -9.31 27.31 1.53
N ILE A 103 -9.05 27.52 2.82
CA ILE A 103 -9.99 28.20 3.72
C ILE A 103 -9.68 29.70 3.63
N GLY A 104 -10.59 30.48 3.05
CA GLY A 104 -10.45 31.93 2.96
C GLY A 104 -10.68 32.59 4.33
N GLY A 105 -9.70 33.39 4.79
CA GLY A 105 -9.90 34.32 5.90
C GLY A 105 -10.78 35.49 5.46
N LYS A 106 -11.67 35.94 6.35
CA LYS A 106 -12.33 37.25 6.22
C LYS A 106 -11.34 38.36 6.51
#